data_AF-F0QYA6-F1
#
_entry.id   AF-F0QYA6-F1
#
_cell.length_a   1.000
_cell.length_b   1.000
_cell.length_c   1.000
_cell.angle_alpha   90.00
_cell.angle_beta   90.00
_cell.angle_gamma   90.00
#
_symmetry.space_group_name_H-M   'P 1'
#
loop_
_entity.id
_entity.type
_entity.pdbx_description
1 polymer ?
#
loop_
_entity_poly.entity_id
_entity_poly.type
_entity_poly.pdbx_seq_one_letter_code
_entity_poly.pdbx_strand_id
1 'polypeptide(L)'
;MAFTEEIRVGRRGLPINGFPYMMRIYINNQVLIPANLIRSLGLDRVRYVDVIMEYNGQKIELGNVRLLKTRHTDSRQFTIPREVRERYGIKPFDEVIIHMIIPRQKAMINASIRGLIQIN
;
A
#
# COMPACT_ATOMS: atom_id res chain seq x y z
N MET A 1 -12.03 -35.90 27.33
CA MET A 1 -11.26 -34.63 27.27
C MET A 1 -11.51 -34.01 25.91
N ALA A 2 -12.37 -32.99 25.84
CA ALA A 2 -12.67 -32.30 24.59
C ALA A 2 -11.67 -31.15 24.42
N PHE A 3 -10.84 -31.21 23.37
CA PHE A 3 -10.02 -30.09 22.95
C PHE A 3 -10.95 -29.06 22.29
N THR A 4 -11.27 -27.99 23.01
CA THR A 4 -11.89 -26.82 22.43
C THR A 4 -10.81 -26.09 21.64
N GLU A 5 -10.76 -26.29 20.32
CA GLU A 5 -9.99 -25.39 19.45
C GLU A 5 -10.59 -23.99 19.58
N GLU A 6 -9.87 -23.08 20.23
CA GLU A 6 -10.19 -21.67 20.21
C GLU A 6 -10.14 -21.19 18.75
N ILE A 7 -11.30 -21.09 18.10
CA ILE A 7 -11.43 -20.42 16.82
C ILE A 7 -11.07 -18.95 17.05
N ARG A 8 -9.81 -18.60 16.78
CA ARG A 8 -9.38 -17.19 16.69
C ARG A 8 -10.07 -16.59 15.48
N VAL A 9 -11.28 -16.08 15.65
CA VAL A 9 -11.97 -15.26 14.65
C VAL A 9 -11.27 -13.90 14.58
N GLY A 10 -10.06 -13.89 14.01
CA GLY A 10 -9.48 -12.64 13.52
C GLY A 10 -10.46 -12.04 12.52
N ARG A 11 -10.72 -10.73 12.60
CA ARG A 11 -11.55 -10.04 11.60
C ARG A 11 -10.97 -10.38 10.22
N ARG A 12 -11.77 -11.03 9.35
CA ARG A 12 -11.36 -11.29 7.97
C ARG A 12 -10.99 -9.95 7.34
N GLY A 13 -9.78 -9.85 6.80
CA GLY A 13 -9.35 -8.66 6.06
C GLY A 13 -10.26 -8.40 4.86
N LEU A 14 -10.17 -7.21 4.27
CA LEU A 14 -10.88 -6.89 3.03
C LEU A 14 -10.60 -7.97 1.96
N PRO A 15 -11.63 -8.56 1.32
CA PRO A 15 -11.47 -9.65 0.34
C PRO A 15 -11.02 -9.12 -1.03
N ILE A 16 -10.06 -8.21 -1.05
CA ILE A 16 -9.51 -7.59 -2.26
C ILE A 16 -8.13 -8.19 -2.51
N ASN A 17 -8.01 -8.93 -3.62
CA ASN A 17 -6.84 -9.76 -3.91
C ASN A 17 -6.12 -9.36 -5.21
N GLY A 18 -6.59 -8.32 -5.92
CA GLY A 18 -6.06 -7.93 -7.21
C GLY A 18 -6.43 -6.51 -7.61
N PHE A 19 -5.96 -6.13 -8.80
CA PHE A 19 -6.31 -4.89 -9.48
C PHE A 19 -7.27 -5.17 -10.65
N PRO A 20 -8.08 -4.18 -11.07
CA PRO A 20 -8.31 -2.93 -10.37
C PRO A 20 -9.16 -3.15 -9.11
N TYR A 21 -9.05 -2.27 -8.11
CA TYR A 21 -9.96 -2.27 -6.97
C TYR A 21 -10.42 -0.87 -6.62
N MET A 22 -11.65 -0.75 -6.16
CA MET A 22 -12.24 0.50 -5.71
C MET A 22 -12.00 0.70 -4.21
N MET A 23 -11.67 1.92 -3.81
CA MET A 23 -11.48 2.28 -2.41
C MET A 23 -12.00 3.69 -2.15
N ARG A 24 -12.66 3.86 -1.01
CA ARG A 24 -13.08 5.18 -0.53
C ARG A 24 -11.92 5.92 0.11
N ILE A 25 -11.74 7.19 -0.23
CA ILE A 25 -10.75 8.07 0.38
C ILE A 25 -11.17 8.39 1.81
N TYR A 26 -10.25 8.24 2.75
CA TYR A 26 -10.47 8.61 4.15
C TYR A 26 -10.47 10.12 4.37
N ILE A 27 -11.02 10.55 5.51
CA ILE A 27 -11.14 11.96 5.90
C ILE A 27 -9.79 12.70 5.85
N ASN A 28 -8.68 11.98 6.08
CA ASN A 28 -7.32 12.50 6.05
C ASN A 28 -6.66 12.42 4.65
N ASN A 29 -7.45 12.25 3.58
CA ASN A 29 -7.00 12.12 2.20
C ASN A 29 -6.12 10.90 1.92
N GLN A 30 -6.28 9.86 2.74
CA GLN A 30 -5.54 8.62 2.58
C GLN A 30 -6.37 7.54 1.91
N VAL A 31 -5.68 6.67 1.18
CA VAL A 31 -6.27 5.51 0.53
C VAL A 31 -5.64 4.26 1.11
N LEU A 32 -6.48 3.29 1.43
CA LEU A 32 -6.06 1.99 1.99
C LEU A 32 -5.58 1.05 0.88
N ILE A 33 -4.47 0.37 1.14
CA ILE A 33 -4.03 -0.81 0.42
C ILE A 33 -4.30 -2.04 1.32
N PRO A 34 -5.19 -2.95 0.89
CA PRO A 34 -5.51 -4.17 1.63
C PRO A 34 -4.27 -5.00 2.00
N ALA A 35 -4.30 -5.62 3.19
CA ALA A 35 -3.20 -6.46 3.67
C ALA A 35 -2.88 -7.65 2.75
N ASN A 36 -3.89 -8.18 2.05
CA ASN A 36 -3.68 -9.25 1.07
C ASN A 36 -2.85 -8.75 -0.12
N LEU A 37 -3.15 -7.55 -0.63
CA LEU A 37 -2.38 -6.92 -1.70
C LEU A 37 -0.97 -6.53 -1.27
N ILE A 38 -0.78 -6.05 -0.04
CA ILE A 38 0.58 -5.78 0.47
C ILE A 38 1.44 -7.03 0.44
N ARG A 39 0.89 -8.16 0.93
CA ARG A 39 1.59 -9.44 0.98
C ARG A 39 1.82 -10.03 -0.41
N SER A 40 0.82 -10.01 -1.29
CA SER A 40 0.95 -10.56 -2.64
C SER A 40 1.94 -9.78 -3.51
N LEU A 41 2.06 -8.47 -3.29
CA LEU A 41 2.99 -7.59 -4.00
C LEU A 41 4.37 -7.48 -3.33
N GLY A 42 4.60 -8.15 -2.20
CA GLY A 42 5.87 -8.09 -1.46
C GLY A 42 6.22 -6.69 -0.94
N LEU A 43 5.20 -5.89 -0.57
CA LEU A 43 5.35 -4.50 -0.16
C LEU A 43 5.61 -4.34 1.35
N ASP A 44 5.80 -5.42 2.09
CA ASP A 44 5.87 -5.44 3.56
C ASP A 44 6.96 -4.50 4.11
N ARG A 45 8.11 -4.49 3.42
CA ARG A 45 9.32 -3.70 3.75
C ARG A 45 9.51 -2.48 2.84
N VAL A 46 8.61 -2.27 1.88
CA VAL A 46 8.67 -1.15 0.94
C VAL A 46 8.15 0.12 1.61
N ARG A 47 8.90 1.21 1.48
CA ARG A 47 8.54 2.52 2.07
C ARG A 47 7.85 3.46 1.08
N TYR A 48 8.20 3.33 -0.20
CA TYR A 48 7.75 4.22 -1.26
C TYR A 48 7.29 3.39 -2.46
N VAL A 49 6.19 3.83 -3.07
CA VAL A 49 5.62 3.21 -4.26
C VAL A 49 5.22 4.29 -5.25
N ASP A 50 5.13 3.92 -6.51
CA ASP A 50 4.39 4.68 -7.51
C ASP A 50 3.00 4.03 -7.64
N VAL A 51 1.93 4.83 -7.74
CA VAL A 51 0.54 4.35 -7.80
C VAL A 51 -0.12 4.89 -9.05
N ILE A 52 -0.80 4.01 -9.80
CA ILE A 52 -1.69 4.41 -10.88
C ILE A 52 -3.11 4.27 -10.37
N MET A 53 -3.81 5.39 -10.25
CA MET A 53 -5.22 5.45 -9.84
C MET A 53 -6.07 6.13 -10.91
N GLU A 54 -7.37 5.95 -10.81
CA GLU A 54 -8.36 6.61 -11.66
C GLU A 54 -9.40 7.32 -10.80
N TYR A 55 -9.75 8.52 -11.23
CA TYR A 55 -10.79 9.35 -10.63
C TYR A 55 -11.53 10.10 -11.73
N ASN A 56 -12.87 10.05 -11.72
CA ASN A 56 -13.73 10.65 -12.76
C ASN A 56 -13.29 10.36 -14.20
N GLY A 57 -12.91 9.10 -14.48
CA GLY A 57 -12.48 8.64 -15.81
C GLY A 57 -11.07 9.07 -16.22
N GLN A 58 -10.32 9.75 -15.36
CA GLN A 58 -8.94 10.18 -15.63
C GLN A 58 -7.94 9.30 -14.88
N LYS A 59 -6.95 8.77 -15.61
CA LYS A 59 -5.81 8.08 -15.00
C LYS A 59 -4.80 9.09 -14.45
N ILE A 60 -4.38 8.85 -13.21
CA ILE A 60 -3.53 9.72 -12.41
C ILE A 60 -2.37 8.88 -11.88
N GLU A 61 -1.15 9.31 -12.19
CA GLU A 61 0.08 8.71 -11.68
C GLU A 61 0.56 9.48 -10.45
N LEU A 62 0.68 8.76 -9.33
CA LEU A 62 1.25 9.27 -8.09
C LEU A 62 2.66 8.73 -7.92
N GLY A 63 3.66 9.58 -8.14
CA GLY A 63 5.06 9.22 -7.95
C GLY A 63 5.51 9.30 -6.49
N ASN A 64 6.34 8.36 -6.06
CA ASN A 64 7.08 8.37 -4.80
C ASN A 64 6.20 8.61 -3.56
N VAL A 65 5.02 7.98 -3.52
CA VAL A 65 4.12 8.09 -2.36
C VAL A 65 4.59 7.19 -1.23
N ARG A 66 4.56 7.73 0.00
CA ARG A 66 4.98 7.00 1.19
C ARG A 66 3.88 6.03 1.65
N LEU A 67 4.27 4.79 1.89
CA LEU A 67 3.42 3.81 2.56
C LEU A 67 3.46 4.03 4.08
N LEU A 68 2.29 4.30 4.65
CA LEU A 68 2.04 4.46 6.07
C LEU A 68 1.62 3.12 6.67
N LYS A 69 2.28 2.74 7.76
CA LYS A 69 2.00 1.48 8.48
C LYS A 69 0.84 1.67 9.44
N THR A 70 -0.07 0.71 9.44
CA THR A 70 -1.15 0.62 10.44
C THR A 70 -0.69 -0.23 11.64
N ARG A 71 -1.31 -0.03 12.81
CA ARG A 71 -0.82 -0.60 14.09
C ARG A 71 -1.00 -2.12 14.21
N HIS A 72 -2.08 -2.66 13.68
CA HIS A 72 -2.53 -4.03 13.96
C HIS A 72 -2.75 -4.89 12.70
N THR A 73 -2.32 -4.43 11.53
CA THR A 73 -2.50 -5.15 10.27
C THR A 73 -1.37 -4.81 9.30
N ASP A 74 -1.13 -5.70 8.34
CA ASP A 74 -0.15 -5.46 7.28
C ASP A 74 -0.65 -4.47 6.23
N SER A 75 -1.92 -4.03 6.32
CA SER A 75 -2.42 -2.99 5.45
C SER A 75 -1.54 -1.74 5.54
N ARG A 76 -1.45 -1.05 4.40
CA ARG A 76 -0.77 0.23 4.29
C ARG A 76 -1.75 1.27 3.82
N GLN A 77 -1.41 2.53 4.06
CA GLN A 77 -2.14 3.67 3.54
C GLN A 77 -1.16 4.57 2.81
N PHE A 78 -1.63 5.30 1.81
CA PHE A 78 -0.87 6.38 1.21
C PHE A 78 -1.72 7.63 1.16
N THR A 79 -1.08 8.79 1.22
CA THR A 79 -1.77 10.09 1.13
C THR A 79 -1.77 10.54 -0.32
N ILE A 80 -2.91 11.02 -0.81
CA ILE A 80 -2.99 11.67 -2.12
C ILE A 80 -2.34 13.06 -2.01
N PRO A 81 -1.28 13.36 -2.81
CA PRO A 81 -0.60 14.65 -2.77
C PRO A 81 -1.55 15.83 -2.96
N ARG A 82 -1.28 16.94 -2.27
CA ARG A 82 -2.13 18.14 -2.31
C ARG A 82 -2.32 18.67 -3.73
N GLU A 83 -1.23 18.78 -4.48
CA GLU A 83 -1.24 19.22 -5.89
C GLU A 83 -2.16 18.38 -6.78
N VAL A 84 -2.21 17.06 -6.56
CA VAL A 84 -3.10 16.16 -7.30
C VAL A 84 -4.55 16.37 -6.87
N ARG A 85 -4.81 16.49 -5.57
CA ARG A 85 -6.17 16.73 -5.07
C ARG A 85 -6.76 18.02 -5.61
N GLU A 86 -5.98 19.10 -5.58
CA GLU A 86 -6.42 20.41 -6.08
C GLU A 86 -6.59 20.39 -7.60
N ARG A 87 -5.68 19.75 -8.34
CA ARG A 87 -5.76 19.65 -9.81
C ARG A 87 -6.99 18.87 -10.30
N TYR A 88 -7.29 17.75 -9.67
CA TYR A 88 -8.36 16.84 -10.12
C TYR A 88 -9.66 16.99 -9.31
N GLY A 89 -9.69 17.88 -8.31
CA GLY A 89 -10.87 18.13 -7.48
C GLY A 89 -11.21 16.98 -6.52
N ILE A 90 -10.24 16.14 -6.16
CA ILE A 90 -10.44 14.96 -5.32
C ILE A 90 -10.73 15.39 -3.87
N LYS A 91 -11.84 14.89 -3.31
CA LYS A 91 -12.27 15.19 -1.95
C LYS A 91 -12.20 13.95 -1.05
N PRO A 92 -12.09 14.15 0.28
CA PRO A 92 -12.32 13.05 1.21
C PRO A 92 -13.69 12.42 0.95
N PHE A 93 -13.79 11.13 1.21
CA PHE A 93 -14.98 10.31 1.01
C PHE A 93 -15.37 9.99 -0.44
N ASP A 94 -14.68 10.54 -1.43
CA ASP A 94 -14.83 10.11 -2.81
C ASP A 94 -14.30 8.67 -3.01
N GLU A 95 -14.70 8.06 -4.12
CA GLU A 95 -14.21 6.75 -4.53
C GLU A 95 -13.15 6.88 -5.63
N VAL A 96 -12.12 6.05 -5.53
CA VAL A 96 -11.04 5.96 -6.51
C VAL A 96 -10.83 4.52 -6.91
N ILE A 97 -10.44 4.31 -8.16
CA ILE A 97 -10.07 2.99 -8.66
C ILE A 97 -8.54 2.91 -8.69
N ILE A 98 -7.97 1.96 -7.97
CA ILE A 98 -6.54 1.69 -8.01
C ILE A 98 -6.28 0.64 -9.07
N HIS A 99 -5.45 0.99 -10.06
CA HIS A 99 -5.09 0.12 -11.18
C HIS A 99 -3.76 -0.58 -10.99
N MET A 100 -2.79 0.08 -10.35
CA MET A 100 -1.46 -0.50 -10.16
C MET A 100 -0.72 0.13 -8.99
N ILE A 101 0.13 -0.65 -8.32
CA ILE A 101 1.06 -0.19 -7.30
C ILE A 101 2.44 -0.77 -7.64
N ILE A 102 3.43 0.09 -7.84
CA ILE A 102 4.78 -0.28 -8.25
C ILE A 102 5.75 0.02 -7.11
N PRO A 103 6.52 -0.96 -6.60
CA PRO A 103 7.54 -0.68 -5.59
C PRO A 103 8.69 0.14 -6.14
N ARG A 104 8.99 1.29 -5.51
CA ARG A 104 10.26 1.99 -5.71
C ARG A 104 11.31 1.36 -4.82
N GLN A 105 12.01 0.35 -5.33
CA GLN A 105 13.21 -0.14 -4.66
C GLN A 105 14.31 0.93 -4.79
N LYS A 106 14.74 1.52 -3.67
CA LYS A 106 16.14 1.93 -3.57
C LYS A 106 16.91 0.62 -3.48
N ALA A 107 17.62 0.25 -4.53
CA ALA A 107 18.50 -0.91 -4.55
C ALA A 107 19.34 -0.91 -3.25
N MET A 108 19.09 -1.91 -2.40
CA MET A 108 19.83 -2.11 -1.17
C MET A 108 21.16 -2.76 -1.53
N ILE A 109 22.08 -1.99 -2.12
CA ILE A 109 23.44 -2.44 -2.51
C ILE A 109 24.37 -2.59 -1.29
N ASN A 110 23.95 -2.19 -0.08
CA ASN A 110 24.87 -2.03 1.05
C ASN A 110 24.83 -3.13 2.12
N ALA A 111 24.46 -4.37 1.79
CA ALA A 111 24.49 -5.49 2.75
C ALA A 111 25.51 -6.60 2.43
N SER A 112 26.11 -6.62 1.23
CA SER A 112 27.05 -7.70 0.84
C SER A 112 28.51 -7.23 0.69
N ILE A 113 28.78 -5.92 0.65
CA ILE A 113 30.15 -5.38 0.47
C ILE A 113 30.96 -5.45 1.77
N ARG A 114 30.32 -5.49 2.96
CA ARG A 114 31.05 -5.57 4.24
C ARG A 114 31.60 -6.97 4.59
N GLY A 115 31.22 -8.01 3.85
CA GLY A 115 31.73 -9.38 4.06
C GLY A 115 32.94 -9.76 3.21
N LEU A 116 33.30 -8.94 2.20
CA LEU A 116 34.37 -9.24 1.24
C LEU A 116 35.66 -8.44 1.45
N ILE A 117 35.68 -7.46 2.36
CA ILE A 117 36.88 -6.64 2.67
C ILE A 117 37.53 -7.09 3.99
N GLN A 118 37.50 -8.39 4.30
CA GLN A 118 38.32 -9.00 5.36
C GLN A 118 39.33 -10.03 4.82
N ILE A 119 39.68 -9.94 3.55
CA ILE A 119 40.83 -10.67 3.00
C ILE A 119 41.72 -9.65 2.31
N ASN A 120 42.63 -9.08 3.10
CA ASN A 120 44.04 -8.76 2.80
C ASN A 120 44.59 -7.86 3.91
#